data_AF-E2SS78-F1
#
_entry.id   AF-E2SS78-F1
#
_cell.length_a   1.000
_cell.length_b   1.000
_cell.length_c   1.000
_cell.angle_alpha   90.00
_cell.angle_beta   90.00
_cell.angle_gamma   90.00
#
_symmetry.space_group_name_H-M   'P 1'
#
loop_
_entity.id
_entity.type
_entity.pdbx_description
1 polymer ?
#
loop_
_entity_poly.entity_id
_entity_poly.type
_entity_poly.pdbx_seq_one_letter_code
_entity_poly.pdbx_strand_id
1 'polypeptide(L)'
;MKKRLQFGKLEKLVILVMVVTLAVSILPQLDVQQLFAEDPAIVTLELEEGKKTRPLSAQTSDAKVVEAVLMKDGAELERRILNVNTPAQFDIVQNGTYVIRSIDIQGTVLEEQEQVVEGLDDLYVEKAESGLLLYGRLADTDHISVTHKEKKESLAVEAQPNGIYESTYIPKENGSYVFQSEAADGTALGTAVTYEETGIAEPQPKQPEQKEATELHITDEQGLKDIAKAPDKTYILDRDITVSTAEIIINKEFSGTLEGNGHVIAGLKQPLFASLNKATIQDLTLRSEIDNEQDSAALAGKAKQTRISGVGILATIRKQGERIRYAVGQRRDEHHEQLCEWEDHRGSRSFRF
;
A
#
# COMPACT_ATOMS: atom_id res chain seq x y z
N MET A 1 65.18 -29.68 -69.34
CA MET A 1 64.24 -28.87 -70.15
C MET A 1 63.37 -28.02 -69.22
N LYS A 2 63.71 -26.74 -69.01
CA LYS A 2 62.86 -25.80 -68.23
C LYS A 2 61.91 -25.10 -69.21
N LYS A 3 60.64 -25.52 -69.24
CA LYS A 3 59.59 -24.76 -69.96
C LYS A 3 59.41 -23.42 -69.26
N ARG A 4 59.77 -22.32 -69.92
CA ARG A 4 59.38 -20.97 -69.48
C ARG A 4 57.89 -20.79 -69.80
N LEU A 5 57.03 -20.75 -68.78
CA LEU A 5 55.64 -20.33 -68.94
C LEU A 5 55.61 -18.84 -69.28
N GLN A 6 55.19 -18.52 -70.51
CA GLN A 6 54.91 -17.17 -70.97
C GLN A 6 53.44 -16.89 -70.66
N PHE A 7 53.18 -16.19 -69.56
CA PHE A 7 51.82 -15.80 -69.17
C PHE A 7 51.33 -14.62 -70.03
N GLY A 8 50.12 -14.77 -70.59
CA GLY A 8 49.45 -13.71 -71.35
C GLY A 8 49.06 -12.51 -70.48
N LYS A 9 48.77 -11.35 -71.10
CA LYS A 9 48.35 -10.12 -70.37
C LYS A 9 47.17 -10.36 -69.41
N LEU A 10 46.26 -11.27 -69.76
CA LEU A 10 45.10 -11.63 -68.93
C LEU A 10 45.48 -12.47 -67.71
N GLU A 11 46.39 -13.42 -67.85
CA GLU A 11 46.86 -14.27 -66.75
C GLU A 11 47.74 -13.50 -65.75
N LYS A 12 48.51 -12.52 -66.24
CA LYS A 12 49.24 -11.58 -65.37
C LYS A 12 48.29 -10.67 -64.59
N LEU A 13 47.14 -10.30 -65.16
CA LEU A 13 46.11 -9.52 -64.48
C LEU A 13 45.43 -10.34 -63.37
N VAL A 14 45.14 -11.61 -63.63
CA VAL A 14 44.54 -12.52 -62.63
C VAL A 14 45.50 -12.81 -61.49
N ILE A 15 46.79 -13.03 -61.77
CA ILE A 15 47.81 -13.20 -60.73
C ILE A 15 48.02 -11.92 -59.93
N LEU A 16 48.02 -10.74 -60.57
CA LEU A 16 48.12 -9.45 -59.88
C LEU A 16 46.90 -9.22 -58.96
N VAL A 17 45.69 -9.50 -59.43
CA VAL A 17 44.46 -9.40 -58.62
C VAL A 17 44.49 -10.37 -57.45
N MET A 18 44.94 -11.61 -57.64
CA MET A 18 45.11 -12.59 -56.55
C MET A 18 46.18 -12.18 -55.53
N VAL A 19 47.30 -11.59 -55.97
CA VAL A 19 48.37 -11.14 -55.05
C VAL A 19 47.93 -9.88 -54.29
N VAL A 20 47.15 -8.99 -54.90
CA VAL A 20 46.57 -7.82 -54.22
C VAL A 20 45.50 -8.24 -53.22
N THR A 21 44.63 -9.21 -53.52
CA THR A 21 43.66 -9.73 -52.54
C THR A 21 44.34 -10.50 -51.41
N LEU A 22 45.46 -11.20 -51.67
CA LEU A 22 46.26 -11.83 -50.61
C LEU A 22 47.01 -10.80 -49.75
N ALA A 23 47.47 -9.67 -50.31
CA ALA A 23 48.15 -8.63 -49.54
C ALA A 23 47.19 -7.81 -48.66
N VAL A 24 45.95 -7.59 -49.09
CA VAL A 24 44.90 -6.92 -48.29
C VAL A 24 44.44 -7.80 -47.12
N SER A 25 44.60 -9.12 -47.20
CA SER A 25 44.22 -10.06 -46.14
C SER A 25 45.32 -10.31 -45.09
N ILE A 26 46.52 -9.74 -45.26
CA ILE A 26 47.64 -9.85 -44.30
C ILE A 26 47.99 -8.49 -43.67
N LEU A 27 47.35 -7.40 -44.10
CA LEU A 27 47.27 -6.25 -43.21
C LEU A 27 46.51 -6.72 -41.97
N PRO A 28 47.05 -6.55 -40.73
CA PRO A 28 46.20 -6.66 -39.57
C PRO A 28 45.01 -5.77 -39.88
N GLN A 29 43.80 -6.33 -39.80
CA GLN A 29 42.63 -5.50 -39.60
C GLN A 29 42.96 -4.74 -38.31
N LEU A 30 43.55 -3.55 -38.44
CA LEU A 30 43.47 -2.56 -37.39
C LEU A 30 41.98 -2.44 -37.21
N ASP A 31 41.52 -3.06 -36.13
CA ASP A 31 40.14 -3.07 -35.74
C ASP A 31 39.70 -1.62 -35.83
N VAL A 32 38.83 -1.32 -36.79
CA VAL A 32 38.42 0.07 -37.04
C VAL A 32 37.72 0.60 -35.78
N GLN A 33 37.32 -0.29 -34.86
CA GLN A 33 36.86 0.02 -33.51
C GLN A 33 37.94 0.63 -32.59
N GLN A 34 39.24 0.38 -32.80
CA GLN A 34 40.32 1.03 -32.03
C GLN A 34 40.66 2.44 -32.51
N LEU A 35 40.24 2.84 -33.71
CA LEU A 35 40.36 4.22 -34.20
C LEU A 35 39.24 5.14 -33.70
N PHE A 36 38.21 4.56 -33.09
CA PHE A 36 37.12 5.23 -32.39
C PHE A 36 36.98 4.69 -30.97
N ALA A 37 38.11 4.51 -30.26
CA ALA A 37 38.02 4.42 -28.80
C ALA A 37 37.48 5.78 -28.33
N GLU A 38 36.15 5.89 -28.19
CA GLU A 38 35.55 6.90 -27.33
C GLU A 38 36.34 6.87 -26.03
N ASP A 39 36.79 8.04 -25.57
CA ASP A 39 37.42 8.12 -24.25
C ASP A 39 36.48 7.42 -23.26
N PRO A 40 36.97 6.48 -22.44
CA PRO A 40 36.10 5.75 -21.54
C PRO A 40 35.37 6.74 -20.65
N ALA A 41 34.04 6.62 -20.59
CA ALA A 41 33.20 7.53 -19.82
C ALA A 41 33.74 7.68 -18.39
N ILE A 42 33.84 8.93 -17.92
CA ILE A 42 34.44 9.24 -16.62
C ILE A 42 33.51 8.79 -15.49
N VAL A 43 32.20 8.79 -15.74
CA VAL A 43 31.17 8.16 -14.93
C VAL A 43 30.51 7.01 -15.71
N THR A 44 30.41 5.84 -15.08
CA THR A 44 29.60 4.73 -15.57
C THR A 44 28.21 4.81 -14.96
N LEU A 45 27.19 4.62 -15.81
CA LEU A 45 25.79 4.57 -15.40
C LEU A 45 25.24 3.14 -15.55
N GLU A 46 24.52 2.68 -14.53
CA GLU A 46 23.82 1.39 -14.54
C GLU A 46 22.38 1.60 -14.11
N LEU A 47 21.44 1.27 -14.99
CA LEU A 47 20.01 1.40 -14.74
C LEU A 47 19.44 0.04 -14.32
N GLU A 48 18.94 -0.04 -13.09
CA GLU A 48 18.34 -1.24 -12.55
C GLU A 48 16.84 -1.32 -12.87
N GLU A 49 16.31 -2.55 -12.89
CA GLU A 49 14.89 -2.78 -13.02
C GLU A 49 14.15 -2.49 -11.71
N GLY A 50 13.10 -1.69 -11.80
CA GLY A 50 12.17 -1.48 -10.70
C GLY A 50 10.84 -0.96 -11.22
N LYS A 51 9.77 -1.20 -10.45
CA LYS A 51 8.38 -0.88 -10.82
C LYS A 51 7.88 0.43 -10.21
N LYS A 52 8.28 0.71 -8.96
CA LYS A 52 7.98 1.97 -8.26
C LYS A 52 8.94 3.08 -8.68
N THR A 53 10.21 2.74 -8.77
CA THR A 53 11.29 3.59 -9.25
C THR A 53 12.21 2.76 -10.13
N ARG A 54 13.01 3.40 -10.98
CA ARG A 54 14.12 2.80 -11.72
C ARG A 54 15.42 3.33 -11.10
N PRO A 55 16.10 2.57 -10.25
CA PRO A 55 17.37 3.01 -9.67
C PRO A 55 18.40 3.23 -10.79
N LEU A 56 19.01 4.41 -10.82
CA LEU A 56 20.12 4.73 -11.69
C LEU A 56 21.37 4.91 -10.82
N SER A 57 22.28 3.96 -10.92
CA SER A 57 23.57 3.97 -10.24
C SER A 57 24.59 4.73 -11.09
N ALA A 58 25.21 5.75 -10.52
CA ALA A 58 26.33 6.49 -11.11
C ALA A 58 27.60 6.19 -10.32
N GLN A 59 28.64 5.71 -10.98
CA GLN A 59 29.91 5.36 -10.37
C GLN A 59 31.07 5.96 -11.16
N THR A 60 32.09 6.45 -10.47
CA THR A 60 33.31 6.95 -11.10
C THR A 60 34.55 6.29 -10.50
N SER A 61 35.60 6.15 -11.31
CA SER A 61 36.94 5.82 -10.84
C SER A 61 37.89 7.04 -10.83
N ASP A 62 37.45 8.18 -11.37
CA ASP A 62 38.25 9.41 -11.44
C ASP A 62 37.97 10.28 -10.20
N ALA A 63 39.01 10.50 -9.40
CA ALA A 63 38.95 11.33 -8.20
C ALA A 63 38.68 12.83 -8.47
N LYS A 64 38.74 13.28 -9.73
CA LYS A 64 38.36 14.63 -10.12
C LYS A 64 36.86 14.84 -10.12
N VAL A 65 36.08 13.79 -10.36
CA VAL A 65 34.61 13.85 -10.31
C VAL A 65 34.18 13.71 -8.85
N VAL A 66 33.47 14.71 -8.35
CA VAL A 66 33.00 14.73 -6.94
C VAL A 66 31.50 14.80 -6.82
N GLU A 67 30.79 15.16 -7.89
CA GLU A 67 29.33 15.25 -7.90
C GLU A 67 28.76 14.73 -9.22
N ALA A 68 27.58 14.13 -9.13
CA ALA A 68 26.69 13.85 -10.24
C ALA A 68 25.40 14.65 -10.06
N VAL A 69 24.97 15.35 -11.11
CA VAL A 69 23.72 16.10 -11.13
C VAL A 69 22.80 15.50 -12.18
N LEU A 70 21.64 15.05 -11.73
CA LEU A 70 20.58 14.52 -12.57
C LEU A 70 19.70 15.66 -13.08
N MET A 71 19.60 15.75 -14.40
CA MET A 71 18.82 16.76 -15.09
C MET A 71 17.71 16.10 -15.91
N LYS A 72 16.56 16.76 -16.01
CA LYS A 72 15.48 16.41 -16.94
C LYS A 72 14.89 17.69 -17.54
N ASP A 73 14.66 17.71 -18.85
CA ASP A 73 14.09 18.85 -19.57
C ASP A 73 14.82 20.19 -19.28
N GLY A 74 16.12 20.13 -19.01
CA GLY A 74 16.96 21.27 -18.67
C GLY A 74 16.91 21.74 -17.22
N ALA A 75 16.07 21.13 -16.37
CA ALA A 75 15.98 21.42 -14.94
C ALA A 75 16.80 20.41 -14.12
N GLU A 76 17.44 20.89 -13.04
CA GLU A 76 18.10 20.04 -12.05
C GLU A 76 17.04 19.38 -11.17
N LEU A 77 17.02 18.05 -11.16
CA LEU A 77 16.12 17.26 -10.30
C LEU A 77 16.79 16.92 -8.98
N GLU A 78 18.04 16.45 -9.05
CA GLU A 78 18.75 15.92 -7.89
C GLU A 78 20.26 16.00 -8.07
N ARG A 79 20.98 16.12 -6.95
CA ARG A 79 22.45 16.15 -6.89
C ARG A 79 22.94 15.13 -5.87
N ARG A 80 23.98 14.38 -6.24
CA ARG A 80 24.63 13.41 -5.36
C ARG A 80 26.14 13.60 -5.37
N ILE A 81 26.75 13.41 -4.19
CA ILE A 81 28.20 13.35 -4.06
C ILE A 81 28.66 11.99 -4.61
N LEU A 82 29.68 12.01 -5.47
CA LEU A 82 30.34 10.82 -5.97
C LEU A 82 31.63 10.56 -5.19
N ASN A 83 31.76 9.33 -4.69
CA ASN A 83 33.00 8.83 -4.12
C ASN A 83 33.59 7.79 -5.06
N VAL A 84 34.91 7.80 -5.22
CA VAL A 84 35.61 6.88 -6.11
C VAL A 84 35.25 5.42 -5.79
N ASN A 85 34.88 4.68 -6.81
CA ASN A 85 34.43 3.29 -6.78
C ASN A 85 33.22 3.01 -5.87
N THR A 86 32.49 4.04 -5.42
CA THR A 86 31.26 3.89 -4.65
C THR A 86 30.09 4.46 -5.45
N PRO A 87 29.11 3.63 -5.85
CA PRO A 87 27.98 4.12 -6.63
C PRO A 87 27.11 5.08 -5.81
N ALA A 88 26.67 6.15 -6.44
CA ALA A 88 25.57 6.98 -5.96
C ALA A 88 24.31 6.63 -6.74
N GLN A 89 23.18 6.54 -6.04
CA GLN A 89 21.92 6.13 -6.63
C GLN A 89 20.97 7.32 -6.77
N PHE A 90 20.31 7.39 -7.93
CA PHE A 90 19.16 8.25 -8.19
C PHE A 90 17.93 7.38 -8.37
N ASP A 91 16.84 7.69 -7.67
CA ASP A 91 15.60 6.95 -7.81
C ASP A 91 14.73 7.61 -8.88
N ILE A 92 14.81 7.11 -10.10
CA ILE A 92 14.07 7.68 -11.22
C ILE A 92 12.60 7.28 -11.13
N VAL A 93 11.72 8.28 -11.12
CA VAL A 93 10.27 8.10 -10.91
C VAL A 93 9.44 8.30 -12.18
N GLN A 94 10.04 8.71 -13.29
CA GLN A 94 9.34 8.95 -14.56
C GLN A 94 10.14 8.40 -15.76
N ASN A 95 9.44 7.96 -16.81
CA ASN A 95 10.09 7.67 -18.08
C ASN A 95 10.60 8.97 -18.74
N GLY A 96 11.55 8.83 -19.66
CA GLY A 96 12.09 9.92 -20.47
C GLY A 96 13.61 9.93 -20.53
N THR A 97 14.15 10.97 -21.14
CA THR A 97 15.59 11.18 -21.26
C THR A 97 16.09 12.06 -20.13
N TYR A 98 17.12 11.56 -19.44
CA TYR A 98 17.82 12.27 -18.38
C TYR A 98 19.24 12.59 -18.85
N VAL A 99 19.78 13.70 -18.34
CA VAL A 99 21.19 14.05 -18.53
C VAL A 99 21.87 14.02 -17.17
N ILE A 100 22.98 13.30 -17.08
CA ILE A 100 23.81 13.24 -15.87
C ILE A 100 25.04 14.10 -16.14
N ARG A 101 25.23 15.12 -15.32
CA ARG A 101 26.42 15.98 -15.33
C ARG A 101 27.41 15.55 -14.26
N SER A 102 28.61 15.19 -14.69
CA SER A 102 29.74 14.92 -13.81
C SER A 102 30.45 16.23 -13.50
N ILE A 103 30.60 16.58 -12.23
CA ILE A 103 31.12 17.88 -11.80
C ILE A 103 32.37 17.72 -10.93
N ASP A 104 33.35 18.61 -11.13
CA ASP A 104 34.56 18.68 -10.32
C ASP A 104 34.44 19.55 -9.06
N ILE A 105 35.47 19.57 -8.23
CA ILE A 105 35.50 20.36 -6.99
C ILE A 105 35.37 21.88 -7.20
N GLN A 106 35.55 22.37 -8.42
CA GLN A 106 35.45 23.79 -8.78
C GLN A 106 34.06 24.13 -9.34
N GLY A 107 33.18 23.14 -9.52
CA GLY A 107 31.86 23.30 -10.13
C GLY A 107 31.88 23.22 -11.66
N THR A 108 32.97 22.77 -12.27
CA THR A 108 33.08 22.61 -13.73
C THR A 108 32.42 21.31 -14.15
N VAL A 109 31.60 21.35 -15.20
CA VAL A 109 31.07 20.14 -15.83
C VAL A 109 32.18 19.46 -16.63
N LEU A 110 32.54 18.24 -16.23
CA LEU A 110 33.57 17.42 -16.87
C LEU A 110 32.99 16.55 -17.98
N GLU A 111 31.76 16.06 -17.80
CA GLU A 111 31.09 15.14 -18.72
C GLU A 111 29.57 15.30 -18.62
N GLU A 112 28.89 15.12 -19.74
CA GLU A 112 27.43 14.98 -19.81
C GLU A 112 27.12 13.64 -20.47
N GLN A 113 26.29 12.83 -19.81
CA GLN A 113 25.82 11.56 -20.35
C GLN A 113 24.30 11.53 -20.39
N GLU A 114 23.74 11.18 -21.54
CA GLU A 114 22.31 10.93 -21.69
C GLU A 114 21.95 9.51 -21.25
N GLN A 115 20.87 9.39 -20.50
CA GLN A 115 20.29 8.11 -20.09
C GLN A 115 18.79 8.12 -20.37
N VAL A 116 18.35 7.19 -21.24
CA VAL A 116 16.93 6.96 -21.49
C VAL A 116 16.40 5.97 -20.45
N VAL A 117 15.27 6.30 -19.83
CA VAL A 117 14.57 5.46 -18.86
C VAL A 117 13.18 5.14 -19.39
N GLU A 118 12.85 3.86 -19.43
CA GLU A 118 11.58 3.31 -19.91
C GLU A 118 11.08 2.21 -18.95
N GLY A 119 9.82 1.79 -19.13
CA GLY A 119 9.24 0.64 -18.43
C GLY A 119 8.62 0.95 -17.08
N LEU A 120 8.55 2.22 -16.66
CA LEU A 120 7.67 2.65 -15.57
C LEU A 120 6.24 2.80 -16.10
N ASP A 121 5.26 2.32 -15.35
CA ASP A 121 3.85 2.50 -15.69
C ASP A 121 3.46 3.99 -15.63
N ASP A 122 2.57 4.45 -16.52
CA ASP A 122 2.13 5.86 -16.57
C ASP A 122 1.46 6.34 -15.27
N LEU A 123 0.86 5.39 -14.55
CA LEU A 123 0.24 5.54 -13.25
C LEU A 123 0.68 4.35 -12.40
N TYR A 124 0.99 4.58 -11.12
CA TYR A 124 1.32 3.50 -10.19
C TYR A 124 0.43 3.56 -8.96
N VAL A 125 -0.04 2.39 -8.52
CA VAL A 125 -0.91 2.24 -7.36
C VAL A 125 -0.18 1.42 -6.31
N GLU A 126 -0.04 1.99 -5.12
CA GLU A 126 0.61 1.35 -3.97
C GLU A 126 -0.38 1.22 -2.82
N LYS A 127 -0.41 0.04 -2.19
CA LYS A 127 -1.19 -0.17 -0.97
C LYS A 127 -0.43 0.39 0.24
N ALA A 128 -1.09 1.26 1.00
CA ALA A 128 -0.61 1.82 2.26
C ALA A 128 -1.57 1.46 3.41
N GLU A 129 -1.19 1.76 4.65
CA GLU A 129 -2.01 1.46 5.83
C GLU A 129 -3.37 2.18 5.82
N SER A 130 -3.40 3.40 5.27
CA SER A 130 -4.59 4.26 5.23
C SER A 130 -5.39 4.15 3.93
N GLY A 131 -5.06 3.24 3.02
CA GLY A 131 -5.70 3.11 1.71
C GLY A 131 -4.70 2.89 0.57
N LEU A 132 -4.91 3.56 -0.54
CA LEU A 132 -4.05 3.51 -1.73
C LEU A 132 -3.37 4.86 -1.93
N LEU A 133 -2.09 4.80 -2.28
CA LEU A 133 -1.32 5.92 -2.82
C LEU A 133 -1.26 5.76 -4.34
N LEU A 134 -1.57 6.84 -5.05
CA LEU A 134 -1.64 6.90 -6.50
C LEU A 134 -0.56 7.87 -6.99
N TYR A 135 0.25 7.45 -7.95
CA TYR A 135 1.34 8.24 -8.50
C TYR A 135 1.18 8.38 -10.01
N GLY A 136 0.59 9.48 -10.46
CA GLY A 136 0.52 9.84 -11.88
C GLY A 136 1.87 10.38 -12.35
N ARG A 137 2.36 9.89 -13.50
CA ARG A 137 3.69 10.24 -14.02
C ARG A 137 3.67 11.05 -15.31
N LEU A 138 2.48 11.33 -15.85
CA LEU A 138 2.31 12.05 -17.09
C LEU A 138 2.17 13.54 -16.84
N ALA A 139 2.87 14.34 -17.65
CA ALA A 139 2.67 15.77 -17.71
C ALA A 139 1.20 16.10 -18.00
N ASP A 140 0.76 17.28 -17.56
CA ASP A 140 -0.59 17.79 -17.73
C ASP A 140 -1.69 16.99 -17.00
N THR A 141 -1.32 16.08 -16.10
CA THR A 141 -2.29 15.43 -15.20
C THR A 141 -2.92 16.50 -14.29
N ASP A 142 -4.22 16.72 -14.47
CA ASP A 142 -5.01 17.65 -13.66
C ASP A 142 -5.67 16.91 -12.48
N HIS A 143 -6.10 15.67 -12.71
CA HIS A 143 -6.68 14.79 -11.70
C HIS A 143 -6.51 13.32 -12.09
N ILE A 144 -6.75 12.43 -11.13
CA ILE A 144 -6.85 10.99 -11.38
C ILE A 144 -8.32 10.59 -11.21
N SER A 145 -8.88 9.93 -12.20
CA SER A 145 -10.22 9.36 -12.07
C SER A 145 -10.15 7.92 -11.54
N VAL A 146 -11.14 7.55 -10.74
CA VAL A 146 -11.35 6.18 -10.27
C VAL A 146 -12.73 5.71 -10.71
N THR A 147 -12.77 4.56 -11.38
CA THR A 147 -14.00 3.92 -11.83
C THR A 147 -14.22 2.59 -11.11
N HIS A 148 -15.38 2.45 -10.46
CA HIS A 148 -15.81 1.22 -9.81
C HIS A 148 -17.31 0.99 -10.03
N LYS A 149 -17.70 -0.20 -10.51
CA LYS A 149 -19.10 -0.57 -10.81
C LYS A 149 -19.86 0.54 -11.56
N GLU A 150 -19.26 1.03 -12.65
CA GLU A 150 -19.79 2.09 -13.52
C GLU A 150 -19.88 3.50 -12.91
N LYS A 151 -19.47 3.68 -11.64
CA LYS A 151 -19.36 4.99 -11.02
C LYS A 151 -17.94 5.52 -11.19
N LYS A 152 -17.83 6.73 -11.75
CA LYS A 152 -16.57 7.46 -11.91
C LYS A 152 -16.53 8.61 -10.89
N GLU A 153 -15.43 8.69 -10.15
CA GLU A 153 -15.11 9.76 -9.21
C GLU A 153 -13.79 10.42 -9.65
N SER A 154 -13.64 11.73 -9.44
CA SER A 154 -12.42 12.48 -9.75
C SER A 154 -11.69 12.79 -8.45
N LEU A 155 -10.41 12.45 -8.41
CA LEU A 155 -9.52 12.63 -7.27
C LEU A 155 -8.53 13.74 -7.61
N ALA A 156 -8.52 14.79 -6.79
CA ALA A 156 -7.51 15.83 -6.90
C ALA A 156 -6.10 15.24 -6.70
N VAL A 157 -5.12 15.85 -7.36
CA VAL A 157 -3.71 15.48 -7.26
C VAL A 157 -2.88 16.63 -6.71
N GLU A 158 -1.80 16.27 -6.02
CA GLU A 158 -0.76 17.20 -5.59
C GLU A 158 0.48 17.02 -6.48
N ALA A 159 0.88 18.09 -7.17
CA ALA A 159 2.08 18.05 -8.01
C ALA A 159 3.35 18.17 -7.16
N GLN A 160 4.19 17.14 -7.23
CA GLN A 160 5.47 17.08 -6.54
C GLN A 160 6.59 17.72 -7.37
N PRO A 161 7.67 18.23 -6.74
CA PRO A 161 8.78 18.87 -7.45
C PRO A 161 9.48 17.98 -8.49
N ASN A 162 9.40 16.66 -8.34
CA ASN A 162 9.95 15.67 -9.27
C ASN A 162 9.01 15.34 -10.46
N GLY A 163 7.91 16.09 -10.59
CA GLY A 163 6.92 15.95 -11.67
C GLY A 163 5.88 14.84 -11.45
N ILE A 164 5.86 14.22 -10.27
CA ILE A 164 4.84 13.22 -9.92
C ILE A 164 3.57 13.89 -9.42
N TYR A 165 2.41 13.36 -9.79
CA TYR A 165 1.10 13.82 -9.34
C TYR A 165 0.56 12.79 -8.34
N GLU A 166 0.55 13.15 -7.06
CA GLU A 166 0.17 12.24 -5.98
C GLU A 166 -1.30 12.41 -5.59
N SER A 167 -1.97 11.29 -5.32
CA SER A 167 -3.33 11.28 -4.78
C SER A 167 -3.55 10.07 -3.89
N THR A 168 -4.61 10.10 -3.10
CA THR A 168 -4.96 9.00 -2.19
C THR A 168 -6.38 8.53 -2.45
N TYR A 169 -6.61 7.24 -2.25
CA TYR A 169 -7.94 6.65 -2.39
C TYR A 169 -8.17 5.57 -1.35
N ILE A 170 -9.36 5.54 -0.76
CA ILE A 170 -9.77 4.49 0.17
C ILE A 170 -10.86 3.67 -0.52
N PRO A 171 -10.56 2.44 -0.98
CA PRO A 171 -11.57 1.54 -1.51
C PRO A 171 -12.69 1.34 -0.49
N LYS A 172 -13.94 1.45 -0.94
CA LYS A 172 -15.13 1.37 -0.07
C LYS A 172 -15.70 -0.05 0.01
N GLU A 173 -15.43 -0.85 -1.00
CA GLU A 173 -15.90 -2.22 -1.15
C GLU A 173 -14.88 -3.07 -1.92
N ASN A 174 -14.98 -4.40 -1.80
CA ASN A 174 -14.17 -5.29 -2.61
C ASN A 174 -14.52 -5.18 -4.10
N GLY A 175 -13.50 -5.39 -4.93
CA GLY A 175 -13.62 -5.51 -6.37
C GLY A 175 -12.57 -4.72 -7.13
N SER A 176 -12.82 -4.62 -8.43
CA SER A 176 -11.91 -4.01 -9.39
C SER A 176 -12.09 -2.49 -9.43
N TYR A 177 -11.01 -1.76 -9.21
CA TYR A 177 -10.93 -0.31 -9.34
C TYR A 177 -10.03 0.04 -10.51
N VAL A 178 -10.51 0.86 -11.43
CA VAL A 178 -9.74 1.33 -12.58
C VAL A 178 -9.37 2.78 -12.35
N PHE A 179 -8.08 3.08 -12.30
CA PHE A 179 -7.53 4.41 -12.14
C PHE A 179 -6.96 4.93 -13.46
N GLN A 180 -7.19 6.20 -13.77
CA GLN A 180 -6.75 6.82 -15.01
C GLN A 180 -6.34 8.27 -14.76
N SER A 181 -5.13 8.66 -15.16
CA SER A 181 -4.73 10.07 -15.19
C SER A 181 -5.50 10.81 -16.28
N GLU A 182 -6.01 12.00 -15.98
CA GLU A 182 -6.80 12.80 -16.92
C GLU A 182 -6.34 14.27 -16.93
N ALA A 183 -6.44 14.90 -18.10
CA ALA A 183 -6.25 16.33 -18.26
C ALA A 183 -7.48 17.11 -17.76
N ALA A 184 -7.37 18.43 -17.67
CA ALA A 184 -8.42 19.30 -17.15
C ALA A 184 -9.76 19.22 -17.93
N ASP A 185 -9.73 18.82 -19.20
CA ASP A 185 -10.92 18.60 -20.03
C ASP A 185 -11.51 17.18 -19.92
N GLY A 186 -10.91 16.32 -19.09
CA GLY A 186 -11.29 14.92 -18.90
C GLY A 186 -10.69 13.95 -19.93
N THR A 187 -9.77 14.41 -20.78
CA THR A 187 -9.05 13.54 -21.72
C THR A 187 -8.15 12.57 -20.96
N ALA A 188 -8.26 11.27 -21.26
CA ALA A 188 -7.41 10.24 -20.67
C ALA A 188 -5.95 10.38 -21.11
N LEU A 189 -5.03 10.36 -20.16
CA LEU A 189 -3.59 10.43 -20.35
C LEU A 189 -2.96 9.06 -20.10
N GLY A 190 -2.32 8.50 -21.13
CA GLY A 190 -1.67 7.18 -21.05
C GLY A 190 -2.61 6.04 -20.67
N THR A 191 -2.08 5.07 -19.94
CA THR A 191 -2.76 3.79 -19.69
C THR A 191 -3.42 3.75 -18.31
N ALA A 192 -4.67 3.26 -18.26
CA ALA A 192 -5.36 3.00 -17.01
C ALA A 192 -4.73 1.82 -16.24
N VAL A 193 -4.78 1.90 -14.91
CA VAL A 193 -4.32 0.84 -14.01
C VAL A 193 -5.49 0.23 -13.28
N THR A 194 -5.52 -1.10 -13.23
CA THR A 194 -6.53 -1.85 -12.46
C THR A 194 -5.94 -2.34 -11.15
N TYR A 195 -6.64 -2.10 -10.04
CA TYR A 195 -6.31 -2.61 -8.72
C TYR A 195 -7.50 -3.41 -8.17
N GLU A 196 -7.21 -4.61 -7.66
CA GLU A 196 -8.20 -5.49 -7.06
C GLU A 196 -8.14 -5.38 -5.54
N GLU A 197 -9.20 -4.87 -4.90
CA GLU A 197 -9.34 -4.92 -3.44
C GLU A 197 -10.14 -6.16 -3.04
N THR A 198 -9.59 -6.94 -2.12
CA THR A 198 -10.20 -8.20 -1.64
C THR A 198 -10.22 -8.31 -0.11
N GLY A 199 -9.57 -7.37 0.59
CA GLY A 199 -9.41 -7.39 2.05
C GLY A 199 -10.49 -6.63 2.81
N ILE A 200 -11.42 -5.95 2.12
CA ILE A 200 -12.56 -5.31 2.78
C ILE A 200 -13.56 -6.42 3.08
N ALA A 201 -13.82 -6.68 4.36
CA ALA A 201 -14.83 -7.65 4.74
C ALA A 201 -16.16 -7.26 4.08
N GLU A 202 -16.58 -8.02 3.06
CA GLU A 202 -17.83 -7.79 2.37
C GLU A 202 -18.96 -7.73 3.41
N PRO A 203 -19.80 -6.67 3.39
CA PRO A 203 -21.07 -6.75 4.08
C PRO A 203 -21.80 -7.97 3.52
N GLN A 204 -22.16 -8.92 4.39
CA GLN A 204 -22.94 -10.09 3.99
C GLN A 204 -24.18 -9.65 3.19
N PRO A 205 -24.57 -10.41 2.15
CA PRO A 205 -25.50 -9.94 1.13
C PRO A 205 -26.83 -9.45 1.72
N LYS A 206 -27.21 -8.21 1.40
CA LYS A 206 -28.60 -7.75 1.48
C LYS A 206 -29.37 -8.35 0.31
N GLN A 207 -30.27 -9.29 0.61
CA GLN A 207 -31.35 -9.77 -0.27
C GLN A 207 -32.33 -8.60 -0.61
N PRO A 208 -33.15 -8.69 -1.68
CA PRO A 208 -33.67 -7.55 -2.43
C PRO A 208 -34.65 -6.69 -1.63
N GLU A 209 -34.61 -5.37 -1.91
CA GLU A 209 -35.55 -4.31 -1.52
C GLU A 209 -36.46 -4.58 -0.32
N GLN A 210 -36.09 -4.04 0.84
CA GLN A 210 -37.04 -3.84 1.93
C GLN A 210 -36.80 -2.49 2.61
N LYS A 211 -37.70 -1.55 2.26
CA LYS A 211 -38.14 -0.33 2.97
C LYS A 211 -37.38 0.05 4.24
N GLU A 212 -36.88 1.29 4.25
CA GLU A 212 -36.57 2.14 5.42
C GLU A 212 -36.81 1.45 6.76
N ALA A 213 -35.77 0.82 7.31
CA ALA A 213 -35.73 0.49 8.73
C ALA A 213 -35.33 1.77 9.45
N THR A 214 -36.31 2.45 10.06
CA THR A 214 -36.08 3.53 11.02
C THR A 214 -35.04 3.07 12.05
N GLU A 215 -33.85 3.66 12.01
CA GLU A 215 -32.81 3.50 13.02
C GLU A 215 -33.33 4.09 14.34
N LEU A 216 -33.30 3.29 15.40
CA LEU A 216 -33.82 3.68 16.71
C LEU A 216 -32.68 4.14 17.60
N HIS A 217 -32.60 5.45 17.82
CA HIS A 217 -31.56 6.07 18.64
C HIS A 217 -31.85 5.90 20.14
N ILE A 218 -30.84 5.44 20.88
CA ILE A 218 -30.88 5.22 22.33
C ILE A 218 -30.01 6.27 23.00
N THR A 219 -30.65 7.05 23.88
CA THR A 219 -30.00 8.16 24.58
C THR A 219 -30.01 8.00 26.11
N ASP A 220 -30.63 6.95 26.64
CA ASP A 220 -30.76 6.68 28.07
C ASP A 220 -31.02 5.19 28.40
N GLU A 221 -31.05 4.86 29.70
CA GLU A 221 -31.31 3.50 30.21
C GLU A 221 -32.71 2.98 29.80
N GLN A 222 -33.71 3.87 29.64
CA GLN A 222 -35.05 3.45 29.25
C GLN A 222 -35.09 3.00 27.79
N GLY A 223 -34.34 3.66 26.90
CA GLY A 223 -34.18 3.22 25.52
C GLY A 223 -33.59 1.81 25.40
N LEU A 224 -32.65 1.44 26.28
CA LEU A 224 -32.13 0.06 26.35
C LEU A 224 -33.23 -0.93 26.76
N LYS A 225 -34.06 -0.60 27.75
CA LYS A 225 -35.20 -1.45 28.17
C LYS A 225 -36.23 -1.60 27.05
N ASP A 226 -36.43 -0.54 26.29
CA ASP A 226 -37.42 -0.50 25.21
C ASP A 226 -37.05 -1.38 24.01
N ILE A 227 -35.78 -1.81 23.90
CA ILE A 227 -35.36 -2.84 22.92
C ILE A 227 -36.21 -4.10 23.06
N ALA A 228 -36.61 -4.49 24.28
CA ALA A 228 -37.44 -5.66 24.51
C ALA A 228 -38.87 -5.54 23.92
N LYS A 229 -39.29 -4.34 23.49
CA LYS A 229 -40.56 -4.12 22.78
C LYS A 229 -40.46 -4.50 21.30
N ALA A 230 -39.28 -4.33 20.69
CA ALA A 230 -39.02 -4.65 19.28
C ALA A 230 -37.58 -5.20 19.09
N PRO A 231 -37.29 -6.43 19.55
CA PRO A 231 -35.93 -6.96 19.64
C PRO A 231 -35.29 -7.35 18.28
N ASP A 232 -36.01 -7.13 17.18
CA ASP A 232 -35.62 -7.43 15.80
C ASP A 232 -35.15 -6.18 15.01
N LYS A 233 -35.10 -5.01 15.64
CA LYS A 233 -34.75 -3.72 15.00
C LYS A 233 -33.27 -3.35 15.15
N THR A 234 -32.89 -2.28 14.46
CA THR A 234 -31.57 -1.65 14.57
C THR A 234 -31.63 -0.51 15.57
N TYR A 235 -30.73 -0.56 16.55
CA TYR A 235 -30.59 0.42 17.62
C TYR A 235 -29.19 1.01 17.60
N ILE A 236 -29.09 2.34 17.76
CA ILE A 236 -27.82 3.07 17.78
C ILE A 236 -27.69 3.78 19.13
N LEU A 237 -26.56 3.62 19.81
CA LEU A 237 -26.25 4.45 20.97
C LEU A 237 -25.76 5.82 20.53
N ASP A 238 -26.34 6.87 21.09
CA ASP A 238 -25.91 8.26 20.83
C ASP A 238 -25.04 8.84 21.95
N ARG A 239 -24.89 8.09 23.05
CA ARG A 239 -24.08 8.45 24.21
C ARG A 239 -23.79 7.26 25.10
N ASP A 240 -22.88 7.46 26.05
CA ASP A 240 -22.65 6.53 27.14
C ASP A 240 -23.88 6.44 28.05
N ILE A 241 -24.22 5.22 28.49
CA ILE A 241 -25.39 4.93 29.32
C ILE A 241 -24.94 4.22 30.59
N THR A 242 -25.32 4.76 31.75
CA THR A 242 -25.15 4.07 33.03
C THR A 242 -26.45 3.39 33.41
N VAL A 243 -26.37 2.08 33.62
CA VAL A 243 -27.48 1.23 34.05
C VAL A 243 -27.48 1.15 35.57
N SER A 244 -28.67 1.28 36.15
CA SER A 244 -28.89 1.25 37.60
C SER A 244 -29.63 0.00 38.07
N THR A 245 -30.31 -0.69 37.16
CA THR A 245 -31.06 -1.91 37.49
C THR A 245 -30.16 -3.10 37.85
N ALA A 246 -30.64 -3.93 38.76
CA ALA A 246 -30.04 -5.22 39.10
C ALA A 246 -30.52 -6.37 38.19
N GLU A 247 -31.44 -6.10 37.27
CA GLU A 247 -31.99 -7.08 36.33
C GLU A 247 -31.27 -7.05 34.97
N ILE A 248 -31.46 -8.12 34.18
CA ILE A 248 -31.06 -8.11 32.76
C ILE A 248 -31.89 -7.04 32.05
N ILE A 249 -31.23 -6.02 31.49
CA ILE A 249 -31.90 -4.84 30.92
C ILE A 249 -32.60 -5.16 29.59
N ILE A 250 -32.00 -5.99 28.73
CA ILE A 250 -32.63 -6.51 27.50
C ILE A 250 -33.07 -7.95 27.77
N ASN A 251 -34.22 -8.07 28.42
CA ASN A 251 -34.69 -9.32 29.04
C ASN A 251 -35.40 -10.32 28.09
N LYS A 252 -35.37 -10.07 26.78
CA LYS A 252 -35.89 -10.99 25.74
C LYS A 252 -34.78 -11.46 24.82
N GLU A 253 -35.05 -12.51 24.05
CA GLU A 253 -34.17 -12.91 22.96
C GLU A 253 -34.06 -11.77 21.96
N PHE A 254 -32.83 -11.35 21.69
CA PHE A 254 -32.51 -10.28 20.75
C PHE A 254 -32.01 -10.87 19.43
N SER A 255 -32.55 -10.37 18.32
CA SER A 255 -32.22 -10.79 16.95
C SER A 255 -31.96 -9.63 16.00
N GLY A 256 -31.96 -8.40 16.51
CA GLY A 256 -31.72 -7.18 15.76
C GLY A 256 -30.25 -6.77 15.75
N THR A 257 -30.01 -5.48 15.54
CA THR A 257 -28.67 -4.88 15.57
C THR A 257 -28.55 -3.87 16.71
N LEU A 258 -27.51 -3.97 17.53
CA LEU A 258 -27.13 -2.92 18.47
C LEU A 258 -25.77 -2.36 18.05
N GLU A 259 -25.78 -1.13 17.55
CA GLU A 259 -24.62 -0.31 17.20
C GLU A 259 -24.24 0.55 18.40
N GLY A 260 -23.07 0.29 18.97
CA GLY A 260 -22.55 1.03 20.10
C GLY A 260 -21.97 2.38 19.69
N ASN A 261 -21.59 2.59 18.42
CA ASN A 261 -21.02 3.83 17.91
C ASN A 261 -19.85 4.37 18.77
N GLY A 262 -19.07 3.46 19.36
CA GLY A 262 -17.95 3.74 20.27
C GLY A 262 -18.34 4.03 21.73
N HIS A 263 -19.63 4.04 22.07
CA HIS A 263 -20.12 4.39 23.42
C HIS A 263 -20.00 3.25 24.43
N VAL A 264 -20.17 3.62 25.70
CA VAL A 264 -20.06 2.73 26.86
C VAL A 264 -21.44 2.47 27.49
N ILE A 265 -21.78 1.20 27.75
CA ILE A 265 -22.82 0.82 28.71
C ILE A 265 -22.15 0.38 30.02
N ALA A 266 -22.34 1.15 31.09
CA ALA A 266 -21.73 0.92 32.40
C ALA A 266 -22.75 0.55 33.48
N GLY A 267 -22.27 0.04 34.61
CA GLY A 267 -23.11 -0.23 35.79
C GLY A 267 -23.86 -1.56 35.75
N LEU A 268 -23.64 -2.39 34.73
CA LEU A 268 -24.31 -3.67 34.55
C LEU A 268 -24.01 -4.63 35.72
N LYS A 269 -25.07 -5.11 36.38
CA LYS A 269 -25.02 -6.14 37.44
C LYS A 269 -25.44 -7.54 36.95
N GLN A 270 -25.94 -7.61 35.72
CA GLN A 270 -26.34 -8.83 35.00
C GLN A 270 -25.83 -8.72 33.56
N PRO A 271 -25.86 -9.81 32.76
CA PRO A 271 -25.64 -9.71 31.33
C PRO A 271 -26.52 -8.61 30.70
N LEU A 272 -25.97 -7.90 29.71
CA LEU A 272 -26.74 -6.89 28.95
C LEU A 272 -27.99 -7.50 28.28
N PHE A 273 -27.84 -8.69 27.70
CA PHE A 273 -28.89 -9.44 27.01
C PHE A 273 -29.22 -10.75 27.72
N ALA A 274 -30.49 -11.13 27.70
CA ALA A 274 -30.92 -12.46 28.14
C ALA A 274 -30.39 -13.55 27.21
N SER A 275 -30.59 -13.39 25.90
CA SER A 275 -30.03 -14.27 24.87
C SER A 275 -29.93 -13.57 23.51
N LEU A 276 -29.01 -14.06 22.67
CA LEU A 276 -28.78 -13.57 21.30
C LEU A 276 -29.07 -14.67 20.28
N ASN A 277 -29.79 -14.35 19.22
CA ASN A 277 -30.10 -15.28 18.12
C ASN A 277 -30.16 -14.53 16.79
N LYS A 278 -29.21 -14.79 15.89
CA LYS A 278 -29.06 -14.06 14.62
C LYS A 278 -28.89 -12.54 14.80
N ALA A 279 -28.41 -12.11 15.96
CA ALA A 279 -28.18 -10.70 16.26
C ALA A 279 -26.83 -10.20 15.72
N THR A 280 -26.71 -8.87 15.61
CA THR A 280 -25.44 -8.18 15.35
C THR A 280 -25.18 -7.18 16.47
N ILE A 281 -24.04 -7.31 17.16
CA ILE A 281 -23.61 -6.37 18.20
C ILE A 281 -22.28 -5.78 17.77
N GLN A 282 -22.19 -4.45 17.67
CA GLN A 282 -20.97 -3.80 17.19
C GLN A 282 -20.58 -2.52 17.92
N ASP A 283 -19.29 -2.20 17.89
CA ASP A 283 -18.64 -0.96 18.37
C ASP A 283 -19.13 -0.45 19.73
N LEU A 284 -19.25 -1.35 20.70
CA LEU A 284 -19.80 -1.10 22.03
C LEU A 284 -18.80 -1.46 23.12
N THR A 285 -18.67 -0.64 24.16
CA THR A 285 -17.92 -1.03 25.37
C THR A 285 -18.85 -1.33 26.54
N LEU A 286 -18.69 -2.48 27.19
CA LEU A 286 -19.41 -2.85 28.40
C LEU A 286 -18.54 -2.67 29.63
N ARG A 287 -19.08 -2.03 30.68
CA ARG A 287 -18.48 -2.02 32.03
C ARG A 287 -19.43 -2.67 33.02
N SER A 288 -19.04 -3.82 33.56
CA SER A 288 -19.91 -4.60 34.43
C SER A 288 -19.21 -5.09 35.71
N GLU A 289 -20.00 -5.22 36.76
CA GLU A 289 -19.63 -5.85 38.01
C GLU A 289 -20.74 -6.82 38.39
N ILE A 290 -20.58 -8.07 37.98
CA ILE A 290 -21.59 -9.12 38.12
C ILE A 290 -21.17 -10.02 39.27
N ASP A 291 -22.01 -10.12 40.28
CA ASP A 291 -21.82 -10.99 41.46
C ASP A 291 -23.07 -11.86 41.57
N ASN A 292 -22.98 -13.11 41.14
CA ASN A 292 -24.11 -14.04 41.08
C ASN A 292 -23.72 -15.46 41.50
N GLU A 293 -24.70 -16.28 41.89
CA GLU A 293 -24.46 -17.67 42.32
C GLU A 293 -24.27 -18.65 41.14
N GLN A 294 -24.62 -18.22 39.93
CA GLN A 294 -24.64 -19.04 38.70
C GLN A 294 -23.60 -18.56 37.70
N ASP A 295 -23.28 -19.39 36.71
CA ASP A 295 -22.39 -18.98 35.62
C ASP A 295 -22.98 -17.77 34.89
N SER A 296 -22.12 -16.80 34.55
CA SER A 296 -22.54 -15.49 34.04
C SER A 296 -21.65 -14.98 32.91
N ALA A 297 -22.13 -13.94 32.25
CA ALA A 297 -21.43 -13.24 31.18
C ALA A 297 -21.75 -11.74 31.22
N ALA A 298 -20.85 -10.91 30.72
CA ALA A 298 -21.11 -9.47 30.61
C ALA A 298 -22.12 -9.13 29.50
N LEU A 299 -22.06 -9.86 28.38
CA LEU A 299 -22.85 -9.58 27.19
C LEU A 299 -24.15 -10.39 27.15
N ALA A 300 -24.07 -11.72 27.10
CA ALA A 300 -25.23 -12.62 27.09
C ALA A 300 -24.82 -14.03 27.57
N GLY A 301 -25.71 -14.74 28.27
CA GLY A 301 -25.45 -16.14 28.68
C GLY A 301 -25.58 -17.16 27.54
N LYS A 302 -26.27 -16.81 26.44
CA LYS A 302 -26.48 -17.66 25.27
C LYS A 302 -26.43 -16.84 24.00
N ALA A 303 -25.70 -17.32 23.00
CA ALA A 303 -25.65 -16.72 21.67
C ALA A 303 -25.72 -17.80 20.59
N LYS A 304 -26.55 -17.59 19.57
CA LYS A 304 -26.70 -18.49 18.40
C LYS A 304 -26.62 -17.66 17.12
N GLN A 305 -25.79 -18.09 16.16
CA GLN A 305 -25.66 -17.46 14.84
C GLN A 305 -25.49 -15.92 14.90
N THR A 306 -24.84 -15.41 15.95
CA THR A 306 -24.75 -13.99 16.28
C THR A 306 -23.38 -13.45 15.87
N ARG A 307 -23.33 -12.24 15.30
CA ARG A 307 -22.11 -11.52 14.97
C ARG A 307 -21.77 -10.52 16.07
N ILE A 308 -20.53 -10.54 16.54
CA ILE A 308 -20.01 -9.60 17.55
C ILE A 308 -18.70 -9.04 17.00
N SER A 309 -18.58 -7.73 16.83
CA SER A 309 -17.38 -7.07 16.27
C SER A 309 -17.14 -5.72 16.94
N GLY A 310 -15.89 -5.36 17.25
CA GLY A 310 -15.61 -4.07 17.89
C GLY A 310 -16.16 -3.90 19.31
N VAL A 311 -16.56 -4.99 19.98
CA VAL A 311 -17.10 -4.94 21.35
C VAL A 311 -15.99 -5.07 22.38
N GLY A 312 -15.80 -4.03 23.20
CA GLY A 312 -14.92 -4.04 24.36
C GLY A 312 -15.65 -4.50 25.63
N ILE A 313 -15.04 -5.36 26.44
CA ILE A 313 -15.64 -5.82 27.72
C ILE A 313 -14.67 -5.58 28.87
N LEU A 314 -15.06 -4.71 29.80
CA LEU A 314 -14.42 -4.51 31.09
C LEU A 314 -15.34 -5.01 32.19
N ALA A 315 -15.20 -6.28 32.56
CA ALA A 315 -16.09 -6.94 33.49
C ALA A 315 -15.34 -7.51 34.69
N THR A 316 -15.92 -7.35 35.89
CA THR A 316 -15.61 -8.21 37.03
C THR A 316 -16.78 -9.16 37.23
N ILE A 317 -16.57 -10.46 36.96
CA ILE A 317 -17.58 -11.50 37.16
C ILE A 317 -17.14 -12.35 38.34
N ARG A 318 -17.99 -12.44 39.37
CA ARG A 318 -17.77 -13.28 40.55
C ARG A 318 -18.90 -14.28 40.63
N LYS A 319 -18.53 -15.55 40.60
CA LYS A 319 -19.42 -16.61 41.09
C LYS A 319 -19.32 -16.63 42.60
N GLN A 320 -20.42 -16.51 43.33
CA GLN A 320 -20.40 -16.75 44.77
C GLN A 320 -20.01 -18.22 45.02
N GLY A 321 -18.73 -18.44 45.32
CA GLY A 321 -18.13 -19.78 45.49
C GLY A 321 -16.70 -19.91 44.97
N GLU A 322 -16.32 -19.22 43.89
CA GLU A 322 -14.95 -19.26 43.32
C GLU A 322 -14.60 -17.92 42.62
N ARG A 323 -13.48 -17.28 43.01
CA ARG A 323 -12.97 -16.06 42.36
C ARG A 323 -12.18 -16.42 41.12
N ILE A 324 -12.80 -16.38 39.93
CA ILE A 324 -12.06 -16.44 38.66
C ILE A 324 -11.93 -15.03 38.07
N ARG A 325 -10.69 -14.61 37.76
CA ARG A 325 -10.42 -13.36 37.03
C ARG A 325 -10.15 -13.70 35.58
N TYR A 326 -10.92 -13.14 34.65
CA TYR A 326 -10.54 -13.06 33.24
C TYR A 326 -10.54 -11.60 32.81
N ALA A 327 -9.46 -11.18 32.13
CA ALA A 327 -9.44 -9.99 31.30
C ALA A 327 -9.04 -10.48 29.89
N VAL A 328 -9.90 -10.24 28.90
CA VAL A 328 -9.54 -10.38 27.49
C VAL A 328 -9.52 -8.97 26.93
N GLY A 329 -8.33 -8.51 26.53
CA GLY A 329 -8.15 -7.30 25.75
C GLY A 329 -7.14 -7.59 24.64
N GLN A 330 -7.53 -7.39 23.38
CA GLN A 330 -6.57 -7.39 22.29
C GLN A 330 -5.77 -6.08 22.34
N ARG A 331 -4.45 -6.20 22.41
CA ARG A 331 -3.53 -5.10 22.13
C ARG A 331 -3.24 -5.16 20.63
N ARG A 332 -3.45 -4.05 19.92
CA ARG A 332 -2.92 -3.84 18.57
C ARG A 332 -1.53 -3.27 18.78
N ASP A 333 -0.49 -4.04 18.48
CA ASP A 333 0.88 -3.58 18.19
C ASP A 333 1.65 -4.74 17.51
N GLU A 334 2.63 -4.36 16.71
CA GLU A 334 3.24 -5.02 15.54
C GLU A 334 3.95 -6.38 15.75
N HIS A 335 3.96 -7.17 14.66
CA HIS A 335 4.92 -8.23 14.29
C HIS A 335 5.35 -9.24 15.39
N HIS A 336 4.51 -10.25 15.66
CA HIS A 336 4.91 -11.66 15.82
C HIS A 336 3.69 -12.54 16.12
N GLU A 337 3.43 -13.56 15.30
CA GLU A 337 2.66 -14.73 15.77
C GLU A 337 3.54 -15.49 16.78
N GLN A 338 3.12 -15.50 18.05
CA GLN A 338 3.58 -16.48 19.03
C GLN A 338 2.37 -17.16 19.66
N LEU A 339 2.28 -18.48 19.48
CA LEU A 339 1.52 -19.38 20.32
C LEU A 339 2.07 -19.27 21.75
N CYS A 340 1.24 -18.87 22.73
CA CYS A 340 1.61 -18.95 24.14
C CYS A 340 1.01 -20.20 24.79
N GLU A 341 1.91 -21.13 25.17
CA GLU A 341 1.69 -22.09 26.24
C GLU A 341 1.51 -21.38 27.60
N TRP A 342 0.83 -22.07 28.51
CA TRP A 342 0.46 -21.60 29.85
C TRP A 342 1.55 -21.86 30.89
N GLU A 343 1.75 -20.92 31.82
CA GLU A 343 2.36 -21.19 33.12
C GLU A 343 1.68 -20.37 34.25
N ASP A 344 1.35 -21.07 35.34
CA ASP A 344 0.65 -20.57 36.53
C ASP A 344 1.62 -19.87 37.50
N HIS A 345 1.49 -18.55 37.66
CA HIS A 345 2.14 -17.85 38.77
C HIS A 345 1.21 -16.90 39.54
N ARG A 346 0.97 -17.30 40.80
CA ARG A 346 0.47 -16.50 41.91
C ARG A 346 1.32 -15.24 42.10
N GLY A 347 0.82 -14.08 41.69
CA GLY A 347 1.47 -12.81 42.00
C GLY A 347 0.64 -11.60 41.59
N SER A 348 0.21 -10.82 42.58
CA SER A 348 -0.45 -9.52 42.37
C SER A 348 0.47 -8.57 41.60
N ARG A 349 0.04 -8.08 40.44
CA ARG A 349 0.53 -6.82 39.87
C ARG A 349 -0.65 -5.95 39.46
N SER A 350 -0.71 -4.78 40.07
CA SER A 350 -1.51 -3.66 39.60
C SER A 350 -0.87 -3.13 38.32
N PHE A 351 -1.67 -2.95 37.28
CA PHE A 351 -1.34 -2.05 36.17
C PHE A 351 -2.37 -0.93 36.19
N ARG A 352 -1.89 0.31 36.39
CA ARG A 352 -2.63 1.52 35.99
C ARG A 352 -2.47 1.65 34.48
N PHE A 353 -3.57 1.98 33.80
CA PHE A 353 -3.54 2.53 32.45
C PHE A 353 -3.17 4.01 32.52
#